data_AF-A0A9E3R2D5-F1
#
_entry.id   AF-A0A9E3R2D5-F1
#
_cell.length_a   1.000
_cell.length_b   1.000
_cell.length_c   1.000
_cell.angle_alpha   90.00
_cell.angle_beta   90.00
_cell.angle_gamma   90.00
#
_symmetry.space_group_name_H-M   'P 1'
#
loop_
_entity.id
_entity.type
_entity.pdbx_description
1 polymer ?
#
loop_
_entity_poly.entity_id
_entity_poly.type
_entity_poly.pdbx_seq_one_letter_code
_entity_poly.pdbx_strand_id
1 'polypeptide(L)'
;MQVVLRPANDAFLHAVVFPGLEHGLHDAASALEFWDQLLGDPQLSGVLELLHDLGAPTLSALDHPKWPPLLYALLFDDWSEAGDRWQRRDAGLGYAGDLDHTLHLALLLEEPSYPYADPAEARAWRASFLERPNLRLGLSSLLCGHWDPPPGFAPHHVLSTVGRGAYEPHRGLARADWATRSAKQVNQWAAQLPSALSALLAREERRLRPVEIPERHEVLEYWLGRHESAPLLAVTFSGLGPDGMETLRELGRLARFLRAIAERKQAVTAVLSRPMAAPGR
;
A
#
# COMPACT_ATOMS: atom_id res chain seq x y z
N MET A 1 -8.86 5.99 9.46
CA MET A 1 -8.43 6.30 8.06
C MET A 1 -8.29 4.97 7.39
N GLN A 2 -8.71 4.78 6.15
CA GLN A 2 -8.59 3.47 5.50
C GLN A 2 -7.31 3.42 4.67
N VAL A 3 -6.74 2.23 4.60
CA VAL A 3 -5.67 1.91 3.67
C VAL A 3 -6.12 0.81 2.72
N VAL A 4 -5.82 1.00 1.45
CA VAL A 4 -6.03 0.01 0.40
C VAL A 4 -4.69 -0.32 -0.22
N LEU A 5 -4.32 -1.60 -0.21
CA LEU A 5 -3.17 -2.12 -0.93
C LEU A 5 -3.65 -2.80 -2.21
N ARG A 6 -3.01 -2.51 -3.34
CA ARG A 6 -3.35 -3.14 -4.62
C ARG A 6 -2.12 -3.62 -5.38
N PRO A 7 -2.24 -4.71 -6.16
CA PRO A 7 -1.26 -5.00 -7.19
C PRO A 7 -1.15 -3.82 -8.14
N ALA A 8 0.06 -3.57 -8.65
CA ALA A 8 0.27 -2.65 -9.75
C ALA A 8 1.25 -3.25 -10.77
N ASN A 9 1.08 -2.87 -12.03
CA ASN A 9 2.03 -3.20 -13.07
C ASN A 9 3.23 -2.25 -13.01
N ASP A 10 4.36 -2.78 -12.54
CA ASP A 10 5.60 -2.03 -12.34
C ASP A 10 6.09 -1.37 -13.63
N ALA A 11 6.00 -2.09 -14.76
CA ALA A 11 6.41 -1.56 -16.06
C ALA A 11 5.49 -0.42 -16.52
N PHE A 12 4.17 -0.55 -16.33
CA PHE A 12 3.22 0.52 -16.66
C PHE A 12 3.46 1.79 -15.83
N LEU A 13 3.67 1.64 -14.51
CA LEU A 13 3.92 2.78 -13.63
C LEU A 13 5.17 3.56 -14.08
N HIS A 14 6.25 2.85 -14.40
CA HIS A 14 7.50 3.45 -14.81
C HIS A 14 7.51 3.98 -16.25
N ALA A 15 6.77 3.35 -17.17
CA ALA A 15 6.73 3.77 -18.57
C ALA A 15 5.68 4.87 -18.85
N VAL A 16 4.59 4.93 -18.06
CA VAL A 16 3.42 5.76 -18.39
C VAL A 16 3.03 6.70 -17.25
N VAL A 17 2.86 6.17 -16.04
CA VAL A 17 2.28 6.97 -14.96
C VAL A 17 3.27 8.02 -14.44
N PHE A 18 4.47 7.60 -14.05
CA PHE A 18 5.46 8.52 -13.47
C PHE A 18 5.96 9.57 -14.46
N PRO A 19 6.31 9.23 -15.72
CA PRO A 19 6.70 10.25 -16.69
C PRO A 19 5.57 11.24 -16.98
N GLY A 20 4.32 10.77 -17.11
CA GLY A 20 3.18 11.65 -17.34
C GLY A 20 2.90 12.60 -16.15
N LEU A 21 3.03 12.12 -14.91
CA LEU A 21 2.93 12.97 -13.72
C LEU A 21 4.05 14.00 -13.65
N GLU A 22 5.27 13.63 -14.04
CA GLU A 22 6.42 14.54 -14.11
C GLU A 22 6.20 15.65 -15.14
N HIS A 23 5.71 15.32 -16.34
CA HIS A 23 5.32 16.32 -17.34
C HIS A 23 4.21 17.23 -16.80
N GLY A 24 3.15 16.65 -16.24
CA GLY A 24 1.92 17.35 -15.87
C GLY A 24 2.05 18.31 -14.69
N LEU A 25 3.06 18.12 -13.84
CA LEU A 25 3.42 19.07 -12.80
C LEU A 25 3.98 20.38 -13.35
N HIS A 26 4.59 20.34 -14.54
CA HIS A 26 5.11 21.52 -15.23
C HIS A 26 4.08 22.08 -16.21
N ASP A 27 3.45 21.20 -16.99
CA ASP A 27 2.45 21.53 -18.00
C ASP A 27 1.46 20.38 -18.16
N ALA A 28 0.19 20.62 -17.83
CA ALA A 28 -0.85 19.60 -17.93
C ALA A 28 -1.12 19.17 -19.38
N ALA A 29 -0.95 20.06 -20.37
CA ALA A 29 -1.18 19.73 -21.77
C ALA A 29 -0.18 18.66 -22.23
N SER A 30 1.11 18.83 -21.91
CA SER A 30 2.15 17.84 -22.18
C SER A 30 1.87 16.46 -21.57
N ALA A 31 1.31 16.40 -20.35
CA ALA A 31 0.93 15.11 -19.75
C ALA A 31 -0.23 14.44 -20.49
N LEU A 32 -1.24 15.22 -20.89
CA LEU A 32 -2.40 14.71 -21.63
C LEU A 32 -1.99 14.16 -23.00
N GLU A 33 -1.13 14.89 -23.73
CA GLU A 33 -0.57 14.43 -25.01
C GLU A 33 0.27 13.15 -24.83
N PHE A 34 1.09 13.10 -23.79
CA PHE A 34 1.90 11.92 -23.47
C PHE A 34 1.04 10.69 -23.18
N TRP A 35 0.01 10.84 -22.35
CA TRP A 35 -0.91 9.73 -22.06
C TRP A 35 -1.76 9.34 -23.26
N ASP A 36 -2.22 10.28 -24.08
CA ASP A 36 -3.01 9.97 -25.27
C ASP A 36 -2.22 9.06 -26.24
N GLN A 37 -0.93 9.33 -26.41
CA GLN A 37 -0.05 8.50 -27.26
C GLN A 37 0.09 7.07 -26.75
N LEU A 38 0.14 6.87 -25.44
CA LEU A 38 0.48 5.57 -24.83
C LEU A 38 -0.71 4.74 -24.38
N LEU A 39 -1.88 5.35 -24.11
CA LEU A 39 -3.05 4.65 -23.58
C LEU A 39 -4.02 4.26 -24.69
N GLY A 40 -4.29 2.98 -24.86
CA GLY A 40 -5.24 2.45 -25.84
C GLY A 40 -6.67 2.26 -25.32
N ASP A 41 -7.05 2.90 -24.23
CA ASP A 41 -8.37 2.75 -23.61
C ASP A 41 -9.37 3.82 -24.12
N PRO A 42 -10.46 3.43 -24.82
CA PRO A 42 -11.40 4.39 -25.40
C PRO A 42 -12.13 5.26 -24.37
N GLN A 43 -12.33 4.78 -23.15
CA GLN A 43 -13.01 5.57 -22.11
C GLN A 43 -12.09 6.66 -21.59
N LEU A 44 -10.80 6.38 -21.44
CA LEU A 44 -9.82 7.37 -21.01
C LEU A 44 -9.47 8.37 -22.11
N SER A 45 -9.44 7.97 -23.39
CA SER A 45 -9.23 8.92 -24.50
C SER A 45 -10.23 10.07 -24.47
N GLY A 46 -11.53 9.79 -24.28
CA GLY A 46 -12.54 10.86 -24.15
C GLY A 46 -12.38 11.74 -22.90
N VAL A 47 -11.77 11.22 -21.82
CA VAL A 47 -11.44 12.02 -20.64
C VAL A 47 -10.22 12.92 -20.90
N LEU A 48 -9.22 12.42 -21.63
CA LEU A 48 -8.02 13.18 -22.00
C LEU A 48 -8.36 14.33 -22.95
N GLU A 49 -9.16 14.07 -23.99
CA GLU A 49 -9.64 15.11 -24.93
C GLU A 49 -10.37 16.23 -24.18
N LEU A 50 -11.32 15.86 -23.31
CA LEU A 50 -12.07 16.83 -22.51
C LEU A 50 -11.16 17.69 -21.61
N LEU A 51 -10.16 17.08 -20.97
CA LEU A 51 -9.22 17.81 -20.12
C LEU A 51 -8.30 18.72 -20.94
N HIS A 52 -7.97 18.34 -22.17
CA HIS A 52 -7.16 19.13 -23.09
C HIS A 52 -7.91 20.37 -23.56
N ASP A 53 -9.17 20.23 -23.99
CA ASP A 53 -10.03 21.33 -24.45
C ASP A 53 -10.27 22.41 -23.39
N LEU A 54 -10.19 22.04 -22.11
CA LEU A 54 -10.41 22.93 -20.98
C LEU A 54 -9.18 23.82 -20.66
N GLY A 55 -8.04 23.61 -21.31
CA GLY A 55 -6.84 24.43 -21.12
C GLY A 55 -6.33 24.43 -19.68
N ALA A 56 -6.28 23.26 -19.04
CA ALA A 56 -5.89 23.11 -17.65
C ALA A 56 -4.44 23.60 -17.40
N PRO A 57 -4.19 24.45 -16.40
CA PRO A 57 -2.88 25.09 -16.23
C PRO A 57 -1.80 24.12 -15.70
N THR A 58 -2.12 23.24 -14.74
CA THR A 58 -1.19 22.23 -14.16
C THR A 58 -1.95 21.10 -13.45
N LEU A 59 -1.29 19.96 -13.22
CA LEU A 59 -1.83 18.88 -12.39
C LEU A 59 -2.04 19.28 -10.93
N SER A 60 -1.25 20.21 -10.37
CA SER A 60 -1.40 20.62 -8.97
C SER A 60 -2.68 21.42 -8.70
N ALA A 61 -3.31 21.94 -9.75
CA ALA A 61 -4.54 22.69 -9.62
C ALA A 61 -5.75 21.80 -9.31
N LEU A 62 -5.79 20.52 -9.75
CA LEU A 62 -6.86 19.50 -9.56
C LEU A 62 -8.34 19.94 -9.45
N ASP A 63 -8.70 21.17 -9.81
CA ASP A 63 -10.03 21.74 -9.54
C ASP A 63 -11.11 21.09 -10.41
N HIS A 64 -10.71 20.44 -11.49
CA HIS A 64 -11.61 19.79 -12.42
C HIS A 64 -11.99 18.36 -11.96
N PRO A 65 -13.30 18.03 -11.87
CA PRO A 65 -13.78 16.74 -11.33
C PRO A 65 -13.40 15.52 -12.18
N LYS A 66 -12.83 15.71 -13.37
CA LYS A 66 -12.35 14.62 -14.23
C LYS A 66 -10.91 14.20 -13.94
N TRP A 67 -10.12 15.01 -13.24
CA TRP A 67 -8.77 14.63 -12.83
C TRP A 67 -8.74 13.42 -11.89
N PRO A 68 -9.53 13.37 -10.79
CA PRO A 68 -9.46 12.26 -9.85
C PRO A 68 -9.82 10.90 -10.47
N PRO A 69 -10.87 10.77 -11.31
CA PRO A 69 -11.17 9.50 -12.00
C PRO A 69 -10.05 9.04 -12.94
N LEU A 70 -9.41 9.96 -13.68
CA LEU A 70 -8.27 9.63 -14.55
C LEU A 70 -7.09 9.10 -13.72
N LEU A 71 -6.68 9.86 -12.70
CA LEU A 71 -5.60 9.46 -11.80
C LEU A 71 -5.91 8.14 -11.10
N TYR A 72 -7.17 7.91 -10.71
CA TYR A 72 -7.59 6.65 -10.13
C TYR A 72 -7.38 5.47 -11.09
N ALA A 73 -7.81 5.62 -12.36
CA ALA A 73 -7.63 4.56 -13.36
C ALA A 73 -6.13 4.28 -13.64
N LEU A 74 -5.30 5.32 -13.73
CA LEU A 74 -3.86 5.19 -13.94
C LEU A 74 -3.15 4.50 -12.77
N LEU A 75 -3.58 4.74 -11.53
CA LEU A 75 -2.88 4.27 -10.32
C LEU A 75 -3.40 2.93 -9.78
N PHE A 76 -4.64 2.53 -10.12
CA PHE A 76 -5.33 1.42 -9.44
C PHE A 76 -5.94 0.35 -10.32
N ASP A 77 -6.03 0.59 -11.62
CA ASP A 77 -6.44 -0.46 -12.53
C ASP A 77 -5.23 -1.31 -12.94
N ASP A 78 -5.51 -2.53 -13.37
CA ASP A 78 -4.47 -3.38 -13.93
C ASP A 78 -4.28 -3.04 -15.40
N TRP A 79 -3.04 -3.08 -15.88
CA TRP A 79 -2.67 -2.64 -17.22
C TRP A 79 -1.78 -3.70 -17.87
N SER A 80 -1.98 -3.91 -19.17
CA SER A 80 -1.08 -4.71 -20.00
C SER A 80 -0.76 -4.03 -21.30
N GLU A 81 0.44 -4.32 -21.80
CA GLU A 81 0.87 -3.94 -23.13
C GLU A 81 0.04 -4.67 -24.19
N ALA A 82 -0.43 -3.92 -25.19
CA ALA A 82 -1.25 -4.38 -26.30
C ALA A 82 -0.76 -3.70 -27.59
N GLY A 83 0.30 -4.26 -28.18
CA GLY A 83 1.05 -3.60 -29.25
C GLY A 83 1.82 -2.41 -28.68
N ASP A 84 1.73 -1.25 -29.32
CA ASP A 84 2.46 -0.03 -28.90
C ASP A 84 1.75 0.78 -27.81
N ARG A 85 0.58 0.31 -27.34
CA ARG A 85 -0.25 1.01 -26.35
C ARG A 85 -0.58 0.10 -25.17
N TRP A 86 -0.96 0.72 -24.07
CA TRP A 86 -1.39 0.06 -22.85
C TRP A 86 -2.91 -0.03 -22.79
N GLN A 87 -3.45 -1.17 -22.37
CA GLN A 87 -4.88 -1.39 -22.20
C GLN A 87 -5.21 -1.82 -20.77
N ARG A 88 -6.36 -1.36 -20.28
CA ARG A 88 -6.90 -1.74 -18.99
C ARG A 88 -7.32 -3.20 -18.99
N ARG A 89 -7.05 -3.88 -17.88
CA ARG A 89 -7.54 -5.21 -17.54
C ARG A 89 -8.45 -5.13 -16.33
N ASP A 90 -9.19 -6.20 -16.09
CA ASP A 90 -9.94 -6.34 -14.84
C ASP A 90 -8.97 -6.30 -13.64
N ALA A 91 -9.23 -5.36 -12.73
CA ALA A 91 -8.41 -5.17 -11.55
C ALA A 91 -8.43 -6.43 -10.67
N GLY A 92 -7.25 -6.87 -10.25
CA GLY A 92 -7.11 -7.91 -9.23
C GLY A 92 -7.63 -7.44 -7.87
N LEU A 93 -8.06 -8.41 -7.04
CA LEU A 93 -8.45 -8.14 -5.65
C LEU A 93 -7.25 -7.57 -4.86
N GLY A 94 -7.50 -6.49 -4.13
CA GLY A 94 -6.54 -5.87 -3.20
C GLY A 94 -6.75 -6.30 -1.74
N TYR A 95 -5.97 -5.70 -0.84
CA TYR A 95 -6.21 -5.73 0.61
C TYR A 95 -6.76 -4.37 1.06
N ALA A 96 -7.72 -4.36 1.99
CA ALA A 96 -8.25 -3.12 2.55
C ALA A 96 -8.46 -3.28 4.06
N GLY A 97 -8.13 -2.23 4.83
CA GLY A 97 -8.24 -2.24 6.28
C GLY A 97 -8.20 -0.84 6.88
N ASP A 98 -8.40 -0.74 8.20
CA ASP A 98 -8.09 0.49 8.93
C ASP A 98 -6.57 0.68 8.99
N LEU A 99 -6.10 1.90 8.70
CA LEU A 99 -4.68 2.21 8.64
C LEU A 99 -3.96 1.93 9.96
N ASP A 100 -4.55 2.27 11.11
CA ASP A 100 -3.89 2.09 12.40
C ASP A 100 -3.69 0.60 12.70
N HIS A 101 -4.71 -0.21 12.42
CA HIS A 101 -4.63 -1.66 12.55
C HIS A 101 -3.66 -2.28 11.55
N THR A 102 -3.74 -1.93 10.26
CA THR A 102 -2.81 -2.47 9.24
C THR A 102 -1.36 -2.06 9.52
N LEU A 103 -1.11 -0.84 10.02
CA LEU A 103 0.22 -0.41 10.46
C LEU A 103 0.70 -1.20 11.69
N HIS A 104 -0.19 -1.50 12.64
CA HIS A 104 0.12 -2.38 13.77
C HIS A 104 0.59 -3.77 13.28
N LEU A 105 -0.10 -4.36 12.31
CA LEU A 105 0.29 -5.66 11.71
C LEU A 105 1.63 -5.59 10.98
N ALA A 106 1.89 -4.51 10.24
CA ALA A 106 3.16 -4.34 9.55
C ALA A 106 4.33 -4.22 10.54
N LEU A 107 4.17 -3.41 11.60
CA LEU A 107 5.20 -3.25 12.64
C LEU A 107 5.43 -4.53 13.46
N LEU A 108 4.38 -5.34 13.68
CA LEU A 108 4.52 -6.66 14.29
C LEU A 108 5.48 -7.56 13.51
N LEU A 109 5.45 -7.49 12.17
CA LEU A 109 6.30 -8.29 11.29
C LEU A 109 7.71 -7.72 11.14
N GLU A 110 7.82 -6.39 11.07
CA GLU A 110 9.06 -5.75 10.64
C GLU A 110 9.92 -5.19 11.78
N GLU A 111 9.34 -4.91 12.96
CA GLU A 111 10.04 -4.23 14.06
C GLU A 111 10.09 -5.09 15.34
N PRO A 112 11.24 -5.72 15.64
CA PRO A 112 11.43 -6.54 16.83
C PRO A 112 11.24 -5.81 18.17
N SER A 113 11.45 -4.49 18.21
CA SER A 113 11.27 -3.68 19.42
C SER A 113 9.85 -3.16 19.61
N TYR A 114 8.95 -3.39 18.63
CA TYR A 114 7.60 -2.85 18.67
C TYR A 114 6.82 -3.36 19.90
N PRO A 115 6.28 -2.49 20.78
CA PRO A 115 5.69 -2.87 22.07
C PRO A 115 4.22 -3.30 21.92
N TYR A 116 3.96 -4.28 21.06
CA TYR A 116 2.59 -4.69 20.70
C TYR A 116 1.74 -5.25 21.85
N ALA A 117 2.38 -5.70 22.94
CA ALA A 117 1.70 -6.26 24.10
C ALA A 117 1.08 -5.19 25.02
N ASP A 118 1.52 -3.93 24.91
CA ASP A 118 0.94 -2.78 25.62
C ASP A 118 0.15 -1.93 24.61
N PRO A 119 -1.20 -1.93 24.65
CA PRO A 119 -2.00 -1.17 23.70
C PRO A 119 -1.75 0.34 23.71
N ALA A 120 -1.42 0.92 24.86
CA ALA A 120 -1.18 2.35 25.00
C ALA A 120 0.18 2.72 24.39
N GLU A 121 1.22 1.96 24.72
CA GLU A 121 2.56 2.15 24.16
C GLU A 121 2.58 1.87 22.65
N ALA A 122 1.94 0.79 22.22
CA ALA A 122 1.81 0.43 20.80
C ALA A 122 1.13 1.53 19.98
N ARG A 123 0.09 2.18 20.54
CA ARG A 123 -0.59 3.31 19.91
C ARG A 123 0.30 4.54 19.84
N ALA A 124 0.98 4.89 20.93
CA ALA A 124 1.91 6.02 20.96
C ALA A 124 3.05 5.84 19.95
N TRP A 125 3.58 4.62 19.85
CA TRP A 125 4.61 4.25 18.88
C TRP A 125 4.14 4.43 17.44
N ARG A 126 2.94 3.94 17.08
CA ARG A 126 2.37 4.13 15.74
C ARG A 126 2.15 5.59 15.40
N ALA A 127 1.65 6.39 16.35
CA ALA A 127 1.49 7.83 16.15
C ALA A 127 2.84 8.49 15.85
N SER A 128 3.87 8.20 16.63
CA SER A 128 5.24 8.69 16.38
C SER A 128 5.80 8.20 15.04
N PHE A 129 5.52 6.95 14.66
CA PHE A 129 5.99 6.37 13.40
C PHE A 129 5.36 7.03 12.18
N LEU A 130 4.06 7.36 12.24
CA LEU A 130 3.37 8.11 11.18
C LEU A 130 3.98 9.51 10.96
N GLU A 131 4.45 10.15 12.03
CA GLU A 131 5.14 11.43 11.94
C GLU A 131 6.57 11.30 11.40
N ARG A 132 7.31 10.29 11.88
CA ARG A 132 8.72 10.05 11.54
C ARG A 132 8.96 8.57 11.26
N PRO A 133 8.64 8.09 10.04
CA PRO A 133 8.75 6.68 9.72
C PRO A 133 10.21 6.25 9.66
N ASN A 134 10.50 5.05 10.15
CA ASN A 134 11.79 4.40 9.89
C ASN A 134 11.80 3.90 8.45
N LEU A 135 12.55 4.60 7.59
CA LEU A 135 12.59 4.32 6.14
C LEU A 135 13.26 2.99 5.79
N ARG A 136 13.93 2.34 6.76
CA ARG A 136 14.50 1.00 6.56
C ARG A 136 13.44 -0.10 6.59
N LEU A 137 12.25 0.18 7.12
CA LEU A 137 11.15 -0.78 7.13
C LEU A 137 10.42 -0.74 5.79
N GLY A 138 9.92 -1.88 5.33
CA GLY A 138 9.32 -2.03 4.01
C GLY A 138 7.86 -1.61 3.97
N LEU A 139 7.00 -2.52 4.41
CA LEU A 139 5.55 -2.35 4.38
C LEU A 139 5.11 -1.20 5.31
N SER A 140 5.70 -1.10 6.50
CA SER A 140 5.34 -0.05 7.47
C SER A 140 5.60 1.35 6.91
N SER A 141 6.72 1.57 6.22
CA SER A 141 7.02 2.86 5.59
C SER A 141 6.11 3.14 4.38
N LEU A 142 5.80 2.12 3.59
CA LEU A 142 4.83 2.22 2.49
C LEU A 142 3.46 2.66 3.00
N LEU A 143 2.96 2.07 4.09
CA LEU A 143 1.67 2.43 4.71
C LEU A 143 1.65 3.87 5.24
N CYS A 144 2.81 4.44 5.54
CA CYS A 144 2.95 5.85 5.92
C CYS A 144 2.99 6.79 4.69
N GLY A 145 2.75 6.27 3.49
CA GLY A 145 2.77 7.03 2.25
C GLY A 145 4.18 7.36 1.77
N HIS A 146 5.21 6.72 2.33
CA HIS A 146 6.59 6.98 1.95
C HIS A 146 6.95 6.29 0.64
N TRP A 147 7.63 6.99 -0.24
CA TRP A 147 8.17 6.47 -1.49
C TRP A 147 9.65 6.15 -1.34
N ASP A 148 10.03 4.92 -1.69
CA ASP A 148 11.42 4.48 -1.70
C ASP A 148 11.70 3.64 -2.96
N PRO A 149 12.57 4.11 -3.88
CA PRO A 149 13.26 5.40 -3.83
C PRO A 149 12.30 6.59 -4.01
N PRO A 150 12.69 7.82 -3.60
CA PRO A 150 11.94 9.02 -3.97
C PRO A 150 11.80 9.13 -5.50
N PRO A 151 10.61 9.43 -6.04
CA PRO A 151 10.44 9.64 -7.48
C PRO A 151 11.12 10.94 -7.93
N GLY A 152 11.26 11.14 -9.24
CA GLY A 152 11.80 12.38 -9.82
C GLY A 152 10.85 13.58 -9.74
N PHE A 153 9.59 13.34 -9.39
CA PHE A 153 8.53 14.34 -9.31
C PHE A 153 8.05 14.54 -7.87
N ALA A 154 7.33 15.62 -7.59
CA ALA A 154 6.83 15.94 -6.25
C ALA A 154 5.44 15.30 -5.98
N PRO A 155 5.33 14.04 -5.49
CA PRO A 155 4.05 13.33 -5.44
C PRO A 155 3.02 14.03 -4.55
N HIS A 156 3.47 14.73 -3.50
CA HIS A 156 2.59 15.45 -2.59
C HIS A 156 1.73 16.54 -3.24
N HIS A 157 2.12 17.08 -4.40
CA HIS A 157 1.33 18.08 -5.11
C HIS A 157 0.09 17.51 -5.82
N VAL A 158 0.09 16.22 -6.16
CA VAL A 158 -0.99 15.57 -6.93
C VAL A 158 -1.68 14.47 -6.12
N LEU A 159 -0.92 13.83 -5.23
CA LEU A 159 -1.30 12.57 -4.58
C LEU A 159 -1.46 12.73 -3.07
N SER A 160 -1.49 13.96 -2.54
CA SER A 160 -1.91 14.23 -1.16
C SER A 160 -3.23 14.99 -1.15
N THR A 161 -4.28 14.29 -0.81
CA THR A 161 -5.65 14.78 -0.66
C THR A 161 -5.95 15.26 0.78
N VAL A 162 -5.20 14.75 1.76
CA VAL A 162 -5.41 15.07 3.19
C VAL A 162 -4.37 16.05 3.76
N GLY A 163 -3.48 16.58 2.92
CA GLY A 163 -2.52 17.65 3.29
C GLY A 163 -1.34 17.19 4.15
N ARG A 164 -1.01 15.89 4.13
CA ARG A 164 0.12 15.31 4.89
C ARG A 164 1.34 15.02 4.03
N GLY A 165 1.36 15.42 2.75
CA GLY A 165 2.50 15.15 1.88
C GLY A 165 3.75 15.98 2.20
N ALA A 166 4.91 15.46 1.81
CA ALA A 166 6.21 16.13 1.95
C ALA A 166 7.15 15.65 0.84
N TYR A 167 8.05 16.50 0.36
CA TYR A 167 9.01 16.12 -0.67
C TYR A 167 10.33 16.89 -0.53
N GLU A 168 11.36 16.18 -0.09
CA GLU A 168 12.75 16.60 -0.01
C GLU A 168 13.63 15.45 -0.54
N PRO A 169 13.71 15.23 -1.87
CA PRO A 169 14.33 14.03 -2.46
C PRO A 169 15.83 13.91 -2.11
N HIS A 170 16.54 15.04 -1.98
CA HIS A 170 17.95 15.06 -1.54
C HIS A 170 18.18 14.49 -0.14
N ARG A 171 17.12 14.42 0.67
CA ARG A 171 17.14 13.83 2.02
C ARG A 171 16.44 12.47 2.07
N GLY A 172 16.09 11.92 0.90
CA GLY A 172 15.34 10.67 0.79
C GLY A 172 13.87 10.79 1.18
N LEU A 173 13.31 12.01 1.33
CA LEU A 173 11.95 12.19 1.80
C LEU A 173 11.00 12.40 0.63
N ALA A 174 10.09 11.46 0.41
CA ALA A 174 8.94 11.63 -0.46
C ALA A 174 7.72 10.95 0.17
N ARG A 175 6.70 11.75 0.52
CA ARG A 175 5.48 11.28 1.19
C ARG A 175 4.25 11.83 0.50
N ALA A 176 3.28 10.96 0.22
CA ALA A 176 1.96 11.33 -0.28
C ALA A 176 0.91 10.35 0.25
N ASP A 177 -0.37 10.60 0.02
CA ASP A 177 -1.45 9.69 0.46
C ASP A 177 -1.45 8.41 -0.39
N TRP A 178 -0.77 8.45 -1.52
CA TRP A 178 -0.48 7.30 -2.36
C TRP A 178 1.04 7.06 -2.42
N ALA A 179 1.45 5.81 -2.32
CA ALA A 179 2.83 5.38 -2.49
C ALA A 179 2.91 4.00 -3.14
N THR A 180 4.06 3.66 -3.70
CA THR A 180 4.31 2.36 -4.35
C THR A 180 5.61 1.71 -3.87
N ARG A 181 5.70 0.39 -4.04
CA ARG A 181 6.95 -0.37 -3.95
C ARG A 181 7.07 -1.28 -5.15
N SER A 182 8.28 -1.31 -5.71
CA SER A 182 8.61 -2.11 -6.88
C SER A 182 8.39 -3.60 -6.63
N ALA A 183 8.20 -4.36 -7.71
CA ALA A 183 8.10 -5.81 -7.64
C ALA A 183 9.33 -6.44 -6.95
N LYS A 184 10.51 -5.84 -7.12
CA LYS A 184 11.75 -6.27 -6.46
C LYS A 184 11.65 -6.19 -4.93
N GLN A 185 11.17 -5.05 -4.39
CA GLN A 185 11.02 -4.89 -2.94
C GLN A 185 9.94 -5.81 -2.39
N VAL A 186 8.80 -5.94 -3.08
CA VAL A 186 7.73 -6.86 -2.67
C VAL A 186 8.23 -8.31 -2.60
N ASN A 187 9.03 -8.75 -3.58
CA ASN A 187 9.66 -10.07 -3.55
C ASN A 187 10.61 -10.27 -2.36
N GLN A 188 11.37 -9.24 -1.99
CA GLN A 188 12.24 -9.29 -0.81
C GLN A 188 11.41 -9.44 0.48
N TRP A 189 10.32 -8.70 0.61
CA TRP A 189 9.41 -8.81 1.75
C TRP A 189 8.79 -10.21 1.85
N ALA A 190 8.28 -10.72 0.73
CA ALA A 190 7.70 -12.06 0.68
C ALA A 190 8.72 -13.16 1.03
N ALA A 191 9.98 -13.01 0.62
CA ALA A 191 11.05 -13.93 0.98
C ALA A 191 11.41 -13.89 2.47
N GLN A 192 11.30 -12.73 3.13
CA GLN A 192 11.58 -12.55 4.56
C GLN A 192 10.41 -12.96 5.47
N LEU A 193 9.20 -12.96 4.92
CA LEU A 193 7.95 -13.18 5.65
C LEU A 193 7.93 -14.47 6.50
N PRO A 194 8.41 -15.65 6.04
CA PRO A 194 8.43 -16.85 6.87
C PRO A 194 9.26 -16.69 8.14
N SER A 195 10.42 -16.03 8.04
CA SER A 195 11.30 -15.76 9.17
C SER A 195 10.64 -14.77 10.15
N ALA A 196 10.05 -13.70 9.62
CA ALA A 196 9.33 -12.70 10.43
C ALA A 196 8.16 -13.31 11.23
N LEU A 197 7.35 -14.14 10.59
CA LEU A 197 6.21 -14.83 11.23
C LEU A 197 6.68 -15.80 12.34
N SER A 198 7.74 -16.57 12.07
CA SER A 198 8.34 -17.47 13.06
C SER A 198 8.92 -16.69 14.25
N ALA A 199 9.61 -15.57 13.98
CA ALA A 199 10.16 -14.69 15.01
C ALA A 199 9.07 -14.06 15.88
N LEU A 200 7.93 -13.67 15.28
CA LEU A 200 6.77 -13.18 16.02
C LEU A 200 6.22 -14.22 16.99
N LEU A 201 6.03 -15.47 16.55
CA LEU A 201 5.60 -16.56 17.44
C LEU A 201 6.61 -16.84 18.55
N ALA A 202 7.91 -16.79 18.25
CA ALA A 202 8.95 -16.96 19.26
C ALA A 202 9.01 -15.79 20.27
N ARG A 203 8.63 -14.57 19.87
CA ARG A 203 8.44 -13.44 20.81
C ARG A 203 7.25 -13.70 21.72
N GLU A 204 6.15 -14.18 21.16
CA GLU A 204 4.95 -14.52 21.92
C GLU A 204 5.14 -15.65 22.92
N GLU A 205 5.79 -16.72 22.50
CA GLU A 205 6.12 -17.84 23.38
C GLU A 205 6.97 -17.39 24.56
N ARG A 206 7.98 -16.54 24.33
CA ARG A 206 8.82 -15.99 25.40
C ARG A 206 8.02 -15.11 26.38
N ARG A 207 7.08 -14.31 25.87
CA ARG A 207 6.27 -13.39 26.67
C ARG A 207 5.24 -14.13 27.54
N LEU A 208 4.68 -15.23 27.03
CA LEU A 208 3.64 -16.01 27.72
C LEU A 208 4.19 -17.04 28.71
N ARG A 209 5.51 -17.22 28.81
CA ARG A 209 6.11 -18.20 29.73
C ARG A 209 5.58 -18.03 31.15
N PRO A 210 5.19 -19.14 31.82
CA PRO A 210 5.44 -20.53 31.42
C PRO A 210 4.37 -21.19 30.54
N VAL A 211 3.37 -20.46 30.04
CA VAL A 211 2.30 -21.02 29.20
C VAL A 211 2.83 -21.35 27.80
N GLU A 212 2.67 -22.61 27.38
CA GLU A 212 2.94 -23.03 26.00
C GLU A 212 1.76 -22.66 25.09
N ILE A 213 2.04 -22.37 23.82
CA ILE A 213 1.02 -22.09 22.80
C ILE A 213 0.78 -23.38 22.01
N PRO A 214 -0.26 -24.18 22.33
CA PRO A 214 -0.44 -25.49 21.71
C PRO A 214 -0.64 -25.38 20.19
N GLU A 215 -1.34 -24.35 19.71
CA GLU A 215 -1.64 -24.16 18.28
C GLU A 215 -0.52 -23.45 17.49
N ARG A 216 0.69 -23.31 18.06
CA ARG A 216 1.78 -22.55 17.44
C ARG A 216 2.06 -22.99 16.01
N HIS A 217 2.03 -24.30 15.75
CA HIS A 217 2.34 -24.84 14.43
C HIS A 217 1.22 -24.50 13.44
N GLU A 218 -0.04 -24.71 13.83
CA GLU A 218 -1.23 -24.45 13.03
C GLU A 218 -1.36 -22.97 12.66
N VAL A 219 -1.05 -22.07 13.60
CA VAL A 219 -1.01 -20.62 13.35
C VAL A 219 0.05 -20.27 12.31
N LEU A 220 1.25 -20.84 12.44
CA LEU A 220 2.34 -20.60 11.49
C LEU A 220 1.98 -21.13 10.09
N GLU A 221 1.47 -22.35 9.99
CA GLU A 221 1.09 -22.96 8.72
C GLU A 221 -0.05 -22.19 8.05
N TYR A 222 -1.02 -21.66 8.81
CA TYR A 222 -2.05 -20.75 8.30
C TYR A 222 -1.44 -19.46 7.74
N TRP A 223 -0.56 -18.78 8.49
CA TRP A 223 0.07 -17.54 8.01
C TRP A 223 0.96 -17.76 6.79
N LEU A 224 1.62 -18.91 6.70
CA LEU A 224 2.40 -19.34 5.53
C LEU A 224 1.51 -19.74 4.34
N GLY A 225 0.19 -19.84 4.53
CA GLY A 225 -0.79 -20.15 3.48
C GLY A 225 -0.90 -21.63 3.16
N ARG A 226 -0.39 -22.50 4.04
CA ARG A 226 -0.51 -23.96 3.91
C ARG A 226 -1.86 -24.48 4.39
N HIS A 227 -2.56 -23.66 5.19
CA HIS A 227 -3.98 -23.84 5.51
C HIS A 227 -4.80 -22.63 5.06
N GLU A 228 -6.02 -22.88 4.58
CA GLU A 228 -6.92 -21.84 4.08
C GLU A 228 -7.62 -21.06 5.20
N SER A 229 -7.98 -21.76 6.28
CA SER A 229 -8.71 -21.24 7.43
C SER A 229 -7.80 -21.06 8.65
N ALA A 230 -8.11 -20.02 9.44
CA ALA A 230 -7.46 -19.80 10.72
C ALA A 230 -7.82 -20.93 11.70
N PRO A 231 -6.87 -21.44 12.50
CA PRO A 231 -7.16 -22.43 13.53
C PRO A 231 -8.06 -21.85 14.62
N LEU A 232 -8.80 -22.73 15.30
CA LEU A 232 -9.47 -22.41 16.56
C LEU A 232 -8.42 -22.41 17.66
N LEU A 233 -8.40 -21.37 18.49
CA LEU A 233 -7.43 -21.24 19.58
C LEU A 233 -8.07 -21.71 20.88
N ALA A 234 -7.50 -22.72 21.54
CA ALA A 234 -8.00 -23.27 22.79
C ALA A 234 -7.69 -22.36 23.99
N VAL A 235 -6.58 -21.63 23.91
CA VAL A 235 -6.26 -20.51 24.80
C VAL A 235 -6.56 -19.25 24.00
N THR A 236 -7.29 -18.28 24.57
CA THR A 236 -7.30 -16.93 23.99
C THR A 236 -5.84 -16.54 23.84
N PHE A 237 -5.39 -16.32 22.61
CA PHE A 237 -4.06 -15.82 22.25
C PHE A 237 -3.91 -14.44 22.90
N SER A 238 -3.71 -14.42 24.22
CA SER A 238 -3.90 -13.28 25.12
C SER A 238 -2.71 -12.34 25.08
N GLY A 239 -2.12 -12.27 23.89
CA GLY A 239 -0.80 -11.76 23.67
C GLY A 239 -0.64 -10.79 22.54
N LEU A 240 -1.54 -10.90 21.57
CA LEU A 240 -1.85 -9.88 20.59
C LEU A 240 -2.93 -8.92 21.10
N GLY A 241 -3.25 -8.98 22.40
CA GLY A 241 -4.32 -8.21 23.05
C GLY A 241 -5.68 -8.90 23.04
N PRO A 242 -6.76 -8.18 23.43
CA PRO A 242 -8.13 -8.71 23.44
C PRO A 242 -8.63 -9.13 22.04
N ASP A 243 -8.01 -8.63 20.98
CA ASP A 243 -8.41 -8.84 19.58
C ASP A 243 -7.58 -9.92 18.87
N GLY A 244 -6.92 -10.82 19.63
CA GLY A 244 -5.93 -11.76 19.08
C GLY A 244 -6.42 -12.65 17.93
N MET A 245 -7.70 -13.03 17.91
CA MET A 245 -8.30 -13.77 16.78
C MET A 245 -8.43 -12.92 15.51
N GLU A 246 -8.74 -11.63 15.66
CA GLU A 246 -8.81 -10.69 14.53
C GLU A 246 -7.41 -10.44 13.98
N THR A 247 -6.45 -10.13 14.85
CA THR A 247 -5.04 -9.94 14.50
C THR A 247 -4.48 -11.17 13.76
N LEU A 248 -4.77 -12.38 14.23
CA LEU A 248 -4.35 -13.62 13.55
C LEU A 248 -4.90 -13.69 12.12
N ARG A 249 -6.21 -13.44 11.94
CA ARG A 249 -6.85 -13.52 10.63
C ARG A 249 -6.34 -12.44 9.68
N GLU A 250 -6.23 -11.21 10.16
CA GLU A 250 -5.76 -10.08 9.36
C GLU A 250 -4.29 -10.22 8.96
N LEU A 251 -3.43 -10.71 9.87
CA LEU A 251 -2.05 -11.03 9.53
C LEU A 251 -1.96 -12.11 8.46
N GLY A 252 -2.81 -13.15 8.53
CA GLY A 252 -2.91 -14.18 7.50
C GLY A 252 -3.35 -13.64 6.14
N ARG A 253 -4.33 -12.74 6.12
CA ARG A 253 -4.79 -12.05 4.89
C ARG A 253 -3.69 -11.20 4.27
N LEU A 254 -3.03 -10.37 5.07
CA LEU A 254 -1.93 -9.50 4.63
C LEU A 254 -0.74 -10.32 4.11
N ALA A 255 -0.34 -11.37 4.85
CA ALA A 255 0.72 -12.28 4.46
C ALA A 255 0.42 -13.00 3.14
N ARG A 256 -0.81 -13.49 2.96
CA ARG A 256 -1.29 -14.12 1.72
C ARG A 256 -1.28 -13.14 0.56
N PHE A 257 -1.74 -11.91 0.78
CA PHE A 257 -1.71 -10.85 -0.22
C PHE A 257 -0.28 -10.59 -0.71
N LEU A 258 0.68 -10.34 0.19
CA LEU A 258 2.07 -10.07 -0.18
C LEU A 258 2.70 -11.22 -0.99
N ARG A 259 2.45 -12.47 -0.61
CA ARG A 259 2.93 -13.63 -1.37
C ARG A 259 2.30 -13.72 -2.75
N ALA A 260 0.99 -13.55 -2.86
CA ALA A 260 0.29 -13.60 -4.15
C ALA A 260 0.79 -12.51 -5.11
N ILE A 261 1.10 -11.31 -4.61
CA ILE A 261 1.69 -10.24 -5.41
C ILE A 261 3.13 -10.58 -5.84
N ALA A 262 3.94 -11.10 -4.92
CA ALA A 262 5.31 -11.53 -5.20
C ALA A 262 5.36 -12.66 -6.25
N GLU A 263 4.50 -13.66 -6.15
CA GLU A 263 4.39 -14.76 -7.13
C GLU A 263 4.09 -14.25 -8.54
N ARG A 264 3.27 -13.18 -8.64
CA ARG A 264 2.96 -12.50 -9.91
C ARG A 264 4.04 -11.52 -10.36
N LYS A 265 5.09 -11.31 -9.56
CA LYS A 265 6.16 -10.33 -9.78
C LYS A 265 5.61 -8.92 -10.02
N GLN A 266 4.58 -8.55 -9.27
CA GLN A 266 3.93 -7.25 -9.39
C GLN A 266 4.44 -6.27 -8.32
N ALA A 267 4.34 -4.98 -8.62
CA ALA A 267 4.49 -3.93 -7.63
C ALA A 267 3.28 -3.90 -6.69
N VAL A 268 3.39 -3.15 -5.60
CA VAL A 268 2.27 -2.91 -4.70
C VAL A 268 2.10 -1.41 -4.45
N THR A 269 0.87 -0.94 -4.55
CA THR A 269 0.49 0.44 -4.23
C THR A 269 -0.28 0.49 -2.93
N ALA A 270 -0.08 1.54 -2.16
CA ALA A 270 -0.83 1.84 -0.95
C ALA A 270 -1.57 3.17 -1.14
N VAL A 271 -2.86 3.19 -0.79
CA VAL A 271 -3.72 4.36 -0.86
C VAL A 271 -4.30 4.64 0.50
N LEU A 272 -4.12 5.86 0.97
CA LEU A 272 -4.78 6.36 2.16
C LEU A 272 -6.04 7.09 1.72
N SER A 273 -7.19 6.62 2.20
CA SER A 273 -8.47 7.25 1.95
C SER A 273 -9.13 7.63 3.27
N ARG A 274 -9.84 8.76 3.25
CA ARG A 274 -10.79 9.05 4.32
C ARG A 274 -11.89 7.98 4.26
N PRO A 275 -12.37 7.47 5.40
CA PRO A 275 -13.54 6.60 5.38
C PRO A 275 -14.66 7.35 4.66
N MET A 276 -15.24 6.75 3.63
CA MET A 276 -16.43 7.30 2.99
C MET A 276 -17.47 7.48 4.09
N ALA A 277 -17.97 8.70 4.30
CA ALA A 277 -19.19 8.87 5.07
C ALA A 277 -20.23 7.97 4.39
N ALA A 278 -20.83 7.06 5.16
CA ALA A 278 -21.94 6.27 4.64
C ALA A 278 -22.95 7.27 4.05
N PRO A 279 -23.45 7.07 2.82
CA PRO A 279 -24.52 7.91 2.31
C PRO A 279 -25.63 7.88 3.35
N GLY A 280 -26.00 9.08 3.84
CA GLY A 280 -27.01 9.23 4.88
C GLY A 280 -28.24 8.42 4.48
N ARG A 281 -28.62 7.48 5.33
CA ARG A 281 -29.90 6.79 5.24
C ARG A 281 -31.03 7.76 5.54
#